data_AF-A0A7S4RU90-F1
#
_entry.id   AF-A0A7S4RU90-F1
#
_cell.length_a   1.000
_cell.length_b   1.000
_cell.length_c   1.000
_cell.angle_alpha   90.00
_cell.angle_beta   90.00
_cell.angle_gamma   90.00
#
_symmetry.space_group_name_H-M   'P 1'
#
loop_
_entity.id
_entity.type
_entity.pdbx_description
1 polymer ?
#
loop_
_entity_poly.entity_id
_entity_poly.type
_entity_poly.pdbx_seq_one_letter_code
_entity_poly.pdbx_strand_id
1 'polypeptide(L)'
;LKRQLRRLEDNLSCELSRANDYDYRGNRTSRGCKALQEAEKLRSHIQSKQLDIKNEESAPPPVIQPLPRNRDKAMTVLFFMNMPDEFQYLSILTFTAQQLLVPRPWLSPCTTSIGVVGEVDVFSSISDNREVFDWTCHYNNKQKDRYHCPNDRRIGKSLHVSVSMHYVVPRSDNIGPKHVNHFFRPDDDGVWYPDDHDIRLVWCGGENDWDHHKSGREFNPFKISGEFTASYLTERLGKQYTNLQWSLIMQDLDSYPPDHGNVPYASLDLRPKRILSKEGYLDFTGMRRFPLLALRKLCTSMIHGSLPLQLEPVQKLIRQTLYQVGKLCVTIDDANKPMVKMQWRSDIVEICKALSTILQEVAKIQKERPFLYKASAILGEMACYIISLNTCQFDCNILKECSRNLAEAAISWAKEYGHKL
;
A
#
# COMPACT_ATOMS: atom_id res chain seq x y z
N LEU A 1 42.09 -45.89 4.94
CA LEU A 1 42.78 -44.58 4.93
C LEU A 1 43.58 -44.29 6.21
N LYS A 2 42.99 -44.06 7.40
CA LYS A 2 43.76 -43.74 8.64
C LYS A 2 44.83 -44.76 9.05
N ARG A 3 44.60 -46.06 8.82
CA ARG A 3 45.61 -47.12 9.05
C ARG A 3 46.74 -47.09 8.03
N GLN A 4 46.47 -46.67 6.80
CA GLN A 4 47.47 -46.53 5.73
C GLN A 4 48.32 -45.28 5.96
N LEU A 5 47.71 -44.17 6.40
CA LEU A 5 48.41 -42.96 6.81
C LEU A 5 49.43 -43.24 7.93
N ARG A 6 49.02 -43.94 9.00
CA ARG A 6 49.95 -44.35 10.08
C ARG A 6 51.15 -45.15 9.57
N ARG A 7 50.92 -46.12 8.67
CA ARG A 7 52.03 -46.88 8.04
C ARG A 7 52.97 -46.00 7.21
N LEU A 8 52.45 -44.98 6.53
CA LEU A 8 53.25 -44.03 5.77
C LEU A 8 54.06 -43.10 6.69
N GLU A 9 53.49 -42.67 7.81
CA GLU A 9 54.18 -41.89 8.85
C GLU A 9 55.30 -42.70 9.52
N ASP A 10 55.06 -43.97 9.83
CA ASP A 10 56.06 -44.90 10.37
C ASP A 10 57.21 -45.13 9.37
N ASN A 11 56.90 -45.28 8.08
CA ASN A 11 57.89 -45.42 7.02
C ASN A 11 58.69 -44.13 6.81
N LEU A 12 58.04 -42.96 6.86
CA LEU A 12 58.72 -41.66 6.78
C LEU A 12 59.68 -41.47 7.98
N SER A 13 59.27 -41.86 9.18
CA SER A 13 60.11 -41.82 10.39
C SER A 13 61.36 -42.70 10.23
N CYS A 14 61.20 -43.91 9.68
CA CYS A 14 62.31 -44.81 9.38
C CYS A 14 63.29 -44.21 8.35
N GLU A 15 62.78 -43.60 7.27
CA GLU A 15 63.63 -43.01 6.23
C GLU A 15 64.34 -41.72 6.68
N LEU A 16 63.70 -40.90 7.50
CA LEU A 16 64.36 -39.73 8.12
C LEU A 16 65.44 -40.16 9.12
N SER A 17 65.21 -41.23 9.88
CA SER A 17 66.22 -41.80 10.78
C SER A 17 67.42 -42.36 10.01
N ARG A 18 67.17 -43.01 8.85
CA ARG A 18 68.23 -43.47 7.93
C ARG A 18 69.01 -42.31 7.33
N ALA A 19 68.32 -41.27 6.85
CA ALA A 19 68.95 -40.07 6.30
C ALA A 19 69.84 -39.37 7.34
N ASN A 20 69.39 -39.27 8.60
CA ASN A 20 70.16 -38.68 9.69
C ASN A 20 71.39 -39.53 10.09
N ASP A 21 71.30 -40.87 10.09
CA ASP A 21 72.46 -41.75 10.34
C ASP A 21 73.52 -41.61 9.23
N TYR A 22 73.10 -41.42 7.96
CA TYR A 22 74.02 -41.15 6.86
C TYR A 22 74.72 -39.78 6.97
N ASP A 23 74.03 -38.75 7.47
CA ASP A 23 74.60 -37.40 7.66
C ASP A 23 75.54 -37.35 8.89
N TYR A 24 75.17 -38.02 9.99
CA TYR A 24 76.00 -38.12 11.22
C TYR A 24 77.32 -38.86 10.97
N ARG A 25 77.32 -39.89 10.11
CA ARG A 25 78.53 -40.64 9.73
C ARG A 25 79.42 -39.91 8.71
N GLY A 26 79.12 -38.65 8.36
CA GLY A 26 79.92 -37.83 7.45
C GLY A 26 79.92 -38.32 5.99
N ASN A 27 79.06 -39.28 5.64
CA ASN A 27 79.00 -39.91 4.33
C ASN A 27 77.85 -39.31 3.52
N ARG A 28 78.05 -38.10 2.97
CA ARG A 28 77.20 -37.53 1.90
C ARG A 28 77.36 -38.32 0.60
N THR A 29 76.93 -39.57 0.64
CA THR A 29 76.94 -40.51 -0.48
C THR A 29 75.60 -40.44 -1.22
N SER A 30 75.57 -40.92 -2.47
CA SER A 30 74.36 -41.08 -3.29
C SER A 30 73.19 -41.74 -2.53
N ARG A 31 73.47 -42.55 -1.50
CA ARG A 31 72.47 -43.23 -0.67
C ARG A 31 71.73 -42.29 0.30
N GLY A 32 72.42 -41.31 0.90
CA GLY A 32 71.79 -40.30 1.75
C GLY A 32 70.86 -39.37 0.95
N CYS A 33 71.28 -38.96 -0.25
CA CYS A 33 70.43 -38.18 -1.16
C CYS A 33 69.20 -38.99 -1.63
N LYS A 34 69.32 -40.30 -1.85
CA LYS A 34 68.18 -41.17 -2.20
C LYS A 34 67.19 -41.28 -1.03
N ALA A 35 67.67 -41.47 0.20
CA ALA A 35 66.82 -41.52 1.39
C ALA A 35 66.05 -40.19 1.60
N LEU A 36 66.70 -39.04 1.36
CA LEU A 36 66.03 -37.74 1.40
C LEU A 36 64.97 -37.57 0.30
N GLN A 37 65.25 -37.98 -0.93
CA GLN A 37 64.27 -37.95 -2.03
C GLN A 37 63.08 -38.88 -1.78
N GLU A 38 63.31 -40.04 -1.17
CA GLU A 38 62.25 -40.97 -0.78
C GLU A 38 61.42 -40.41 0.39
N ALA A 39 62.06 -39.75 1.36
CA ALA A 39 61.35 -39.04 2.43
C ALA A 39 60.49 -37.88 1.90
N GLU A 40 60.95 -37.12 0.90
CA GLU A 40 60.16 -36.08 0.25
C GLU A 40 58.95 -36.65 -0.51
N LYS A 41 59.11 -37.75 -1.23
CA LYS A 41 58.00 -38.46 -1.89
C LYS A 41 56.98 -38.96 -0.88
N LEU A 42 57.44 -39.55 0.23
CA LEU A 42 56.58 -40.00 1.32
C LEU A 42 55.83 -38.83 1.98
N ARG A 43 56.48 -37.67 2.17
CA ARG A 43 55.83 -36.45 2.68
C ARG A 43 54.70 -35.98 1.77
N SER A 44 54.94 -35.89 0.47
CA SER A 44 53.90 -35.52 -0.51
C SER A 44 52.75 -36.53 -0.52
N HIS A 45 53.06 -37.82 -0.37
CA HIS A 45 52.04 -38.87 -0.31
C HIS A 45 51.22 -38.82 0.99
N ILE A 46 51.85 -38.51 2.13
CA ILE A 46 51.16 -38.27 3.41
C ILE A 46 50.26 -37.04 3.28
N GLN A 47 50.74 -35.93 2.72
CA GLN A 47 49.91 -34.73 2.51
C GLN A 47 48.69 -35.01 1.62
N SER A 48 48.88 -35.75 0.52
CA SER A 48 47.76 -36.19 -0.32
C SER A 48 46.80 -37.10 0.43
N LYS A 49 47.29 -38.05 1.23
CA LYS A 49 46.42 -38.94 2.03
C LYS A 49 45.72 -38.24 3.18
N GLN A 50 46.34 -37.22 3.78
CA GLN A 50 45.72 -36.34 4.78
C GLN A 50 44.59 -35.55 4.13
N LEU A 51 44.79 -35.06 2.90
CA LEU A 51 43.75 -34.38 2.14
C LEU A 51 42.60 -35.33 1.78
N ASP A 52 42.89 -36.54 1.31
CA ASP A 52 41.87 -37.57 1.04
C ASP A 52 41.03 -37.86 2.29
N ILE A 53 41.67 -38.05 3.45
CA ILE A 53 40.97 -38.30 4.72
C ILE A 53 40.13 -37.09 5.11
N LYS A 54 40.68 -35.88 5.01
CA LYS A 54 39.94 -34.65 5.33
C LYS A 54 38.71 -34.48 4.44
N ASN A 55 38.82 -34.84 3.15
CA ASN A 55 37.70 -34.80 2.22
C ASN A 55 36.66 -35.87 2.57
N GLU A 56 37.08 -37.09 2.91
CA GLU A 56 36.17 -38.19 3.28
C GLU A 56 35.48 -37.97 4.64
N GLU A 57 36.13 -37.25 5.55
CA GLU A 57 35.60 -36.89 6.86
C GLU A 57 34.73 -35.63 6.84
N SER A 58 34.86 -34.82 5.77
CA SER A 58 34.04 -33.64 5.57
C SER A 58 32.58 -34.06 5.41
N ALA A 59 31.68 -33.35 6.10
CA ALA A 59 30.27 -33.63 6.00
C ALA A 59 29.77 -33.49 4.55
N PRO A 60 28.79 -34.31 4.12
CA PRO A 60 28.15 -34.09 2.85
C PRO A 60 27.52 -32.68 2.80
N PRO A 61 27.47 -32.06 1.62
CA PRO A 61 26.75 -30.80 1.44
C PRO A 61 25.32 -30.87 2.01
N PRO A 62 24.87 -29.84 2.73
CA PRO A 62 23.53 -29.84 3.30
C PRO A 62 22.47 -29.76 2.21
N VAL A 63 21.31 -30.37 2.50
CA VAL A 63 20.13 -30.33 1.63
C VAL A 63 19.26 -29.15 2.05
N ILE A 64 19.14 -28.16 1.17
CA ILE A 64 18.27 -27.00 1.36
C ILE A 64 16.94 -27.29 0.68
N GLN A 65 15.88 -27.43 1.46
CA GLN A 65 14.58 -27.78 0.93
C GLN A 65 13.92 -26.57 0.24
N PRO A 66 13.31 -26.77 -0.94
CA PRO A 66 12.68 -25.69 -1.68
C PRO A 66 11.35 -25.24 -1.05
N LEU A 67 10.76 -26.06 -0.17
CA LEU A 67 9.48 -25.82 0.48
C LEU A 67 9.59 -26.01 2.01
N PRO A 68 8.70 -25.37 2.78
CA PRO A 68 8.51 -25.63 4.22
C PRO A 68 8.23 -27.11 4.51
N ARG A 69 8.61 -27.61 5.69
CA ARG A 69 8.22 -28.95 6.16
C ARG A 69 6.74 -28.98 6.51
N ASN A 70 6.22 -27.87 7.03
CA ASN A 70 4.80 -27.74 7.33
C ASN A 70 3.98 -27.76 6.02
N ARG A 71 3.06 -28.73 5.94
CA ARG A 71 2.21 -28.93 4.76
C ARG A 71 1.37 -27.70 4.41
N ASP A 72 0.77 -27.04 5.38
CA ASP A 72 -0.11 -25.88 5.14
C ASP A 72 0.68 -24.68 4.62
N LYS A 73 1.88 -24.46 5.20
CA LYS A 73 2.82 -23.44 4.71
C LYS A 73 3.27 -23.76 3.28
N ALA A 74 3.66 -25.00 3.01
CA ALA A 74 4.08 -25.44 1.68
C ALA A 74 2.96 -25.30 0.64
N MET A 75 1.73 -25.69 0.99
CA MET A 75 0.56 -25.54 0.12
C MET A 75 0.27 -24.08 -0.19
N THR A 76 0.43 -23.18 0.80
CA THR A 76 0.27 -21.74 0.60
C THR A 76 1.29 -21.23 -0.43
N VAL A 77 2.58 -21.55 -0.25
CA VAL A 77 3.62 -21.15 -1.20
C VAL A 77 3.35 -21.71 -2.61
N LEU A 78 3.00 -23.00 -2.71
CA LEU A 78 2.71 -23.65 -3.98
C LEU A 78 1.49 -23.05 -4.69
N PHE A 79 0.44 -22.70 -3.94
CA PHE A 79 -0.75 -22.06 -4.48
C PHE A 79 -0.40 -20.70 -5.09
N PHE A 80 0.32 -19.83 -4.37
CA PHE A 80 0.66 -18.50 -4.89
C PHE A 80 1.65 -18.54 -6.06
N MET A 81 2.56 -19.53 -6.10
CA MET A 81 3.47 -19.71 -7.25
C MET A 81 2.80 -20.29 -8.50
N ASN A 82 1.68 -20.99 -8.35
CA ASN A 82 0.93 -21.65 -9.41
C ASN A 82 -0.54 -21.21 -9.41
N MET A 83 -0.79 -19.94 -9.05
CA MET A 83 -2.15 -19.42 -8.89
C MET A 83 -2.89 -19.54 -10.22
N PRO A 84 -4.13 -20.08 -10.25
CA PRO A 84 -4.92 -20.12 -11.48
C PRO A 84 -5.14 -18.73 -12.08
N ASP A 85 -5.27 -18.66 -13.41
CA ASP A 85 -5.33 -17.40 -14.15
C ASP A 85 -6.51 -16.51 -13.70
N GLU A 86 -7.66 -17.09 -13.35
CA GLU A 86 -8.83 -16.34 -12.86
C GLU A 86 -8.52 -15.58 -11.57
N PHE A 87 -7.78 -16.21 -10.64
CA PHE A 87 -7.35 -15.57 -9.40
C PHE A 87 -6.25 -14.54 -9.67
N GLN A 88 -5.37 -14.78 -10.65
CA GLN A 88 -4.39 -13.79 -11.07
C GLN A 88 -5.09 -12.51 -11.57
N TYR A 89 -6.07 -12.65 -12.48
CA TYR A 89 -6.83 -11.50 -12.98
C TYR A 89 -7.57 -10.77 -11.87
N LEU A 90 -8.25 -11.50 -10.98
CA LEU A 90 -8.92 -10.88 -9.83
C LEU A 90 -7.93 -10.13 -8.93
N SER A 91 -6.75 -10.69 -8.70
CA SER A 91 -5.70 -10.07 -7.89
C SER A 91 -5.19 -8.77 -8.53
N ILE A 92 -4.96 -8.77 -9.84
CA ILE A 92 -4.53 -7.59 -10.62
C ILE A 92 -5.61 -6.51 -10.55
N LEU A 93 -6.87 -6.86 -10.80
CA LEU A 93 -7.99 -5.91 -10.77
C LEU A 93 -8.17 -5.31 -9.38
N THR A 94 -8.13 -6.13 -8.33
CA THR A 94 -8.31 -5.68 -6.94
C THR A 94 -7.15 -4.78 -6.51
N PHE A 95 -5.92 -5.16 -6.85
CA PHE A 95 -4.72 -4.37 -6.58
C PHE A 95 -4.73 -3.04 -7.33
N THR A 96 -5.08 -3.05 -8.62
CA THR A 96 -5.18 -1.84 -9.46
C THR A 96 -6.28 -0.91 -8.95
N ALA A 97 -7.45 -1.45 -8.59
CA ALA A 97 -8.53 -0.67 -8.00
C ALA A 97 -8.09 0.01 -6.70
N GLN A 98 -7.36 -0.70 -5.84
CA GLN A 98 -6.83 -0.13 -4.61
C GLN A 98 -5.73 0.93 -4.88
N GLN A 99 -4.88 0.72 -5.89
CA GLN A 99 -3.87 1.71 -6.29
C GLN A 99 -4.47 3.06 -6.70
N LEU A 100 -5.65 3.06 -7.32
CA LEU A 100 -6.35 4.30 -7.69
C LEU A 100 -6.75 5.14 -6.48
N LEU A 101 -6.87 4.53 -5.29
CA LEU A 101 -7.23 5.21 -4.04
C LEU A 101 -6.02 5.80 -3.30
N VAL A 102 -4.80 5.54 -3.80
CA VAL A 102 -3.57 5.99 -3.15
C VAL A 102 -3.22 7.42 -3.61
N PRO A 103 -2.98 8.36 -2.67
CA PRO A 103 -2.69 9.74 -3.01
C PRO A 103 -1.46 9.95 -3.91
N ARG A 104 -1.54 10.97 -4.77
CA ARG A 104 -0.48 11.35 -5.71
C ARG A 104 -0.24 12.87 -5.74
N PRO A 105 0.99 13.34 -5.99
CA PRO A 105 2.25 12.57 -5.98
C PRO A 105 2.55 11.97 -4.60
N TRP A 106 3.52 11.04 -4.49
CA TRP A 106 3.86 10.34 -3.23
C TRP A 106 4.11 11.29 -2.05
N LEU A 107 4.67 12.46 -2.36
CA LEU A 107 4.72 13.60 -1.46
C LEU A 107 3.50 14.46 -1.75
N SER A 108 2.40 14.20 -1.03
CA SER A 108 1.16 14.96 -1.20
C SER A 108 0.92 15.84 0.01
N PRO A 109 0.47 17.10 -0.18
CA PRO A 109 0.00 17.93 0.93
C PRO A 109 -1.26 17.29 1.50
N CYS A 110 -1.14 16.52 2.57
CA CYS A 110 -2.29 15.92 3.23
C CYS A 110 -2.79 16.88 4.29
N THR A 111 -4.11 17.06 4.35
CA THR A 111 -4.73 17.84 5.41
C THR A 111 -5.45 16.87 6.32
N THR A 112 -5.10 16.87 7.60
CA THR A 112 -5.83 16.08 8.59
C THR A 112 -7.08 16.84 9.05
N SER A 113 -7.98 16.13 9.73
CA SER A 113 -9.21 16.71 10.32
C SER A 113 -8.96 17.84 11.35
N ILE A 114 -7.69 18.07 11.71
CA ILE A 114 -7.18 19.04 12.70
C ILE A 114 -6.45 20.23 12.02
N GLY A 115 -6.38 20.27 10.68
CA GLY A 115 -5.85 21.43 9.97
C GLY A 115 -4.34 21.45 9.75
N VAL A 116 -3.63 20.37 10.05
CA VAL A 116 -2.20 20.26 9.71
C VAL A 116 -2.07 20.03 8.21
N VAL A 117 -1.48 21.00 7.51
CA VAL A 117 -1.08 20.90 6.10
C VAL A 117 0.41 20.55 6.09
N GLY A 118 0.72 19.25 6.07
CA GLY A 118 2.08 18.75 5.93
C GLY A 118 2.24 17.95 4.65
N GLU A 119 3.43 17.95 4.06
CA GLU A 119 3.78 16.95 3.06
C GLU A 119 3.95 15.61 3.78
N VAL A 120 3.15 14.63 3.39
CA VAL A 120 3.26 13.27 3.91
C VAL A 120 3.89 12.43 2.81
N ASP A 121 4.94 11.69 3.17
CA ASP A 121 5.50 10.64 2.32
C ASP A 121 4.57 9.43 2.37
N VAL A 122 3.59 9.44 1.48
CA VAL A 122 2.58 8.37 1.33
C VAL A 122 3.26 7.06 0.98
N PHE A 123 4.35 7.09 0.21
CA PHE A 123 5.07 5.89 -0.20
C PHE A 123 5.68 5.18 1.02
N SER A 124 6.35 5.91 1.91
CA SER A 124 6.89 5.34 3.15
C SER A 124 5.84 4.65 4.02
N SER A 125 4.58 5.11 3.98
CA SER A 125 3.49 4.55 4.80
C SER A 125 2.93 3.22 4.28
N ILE A 126 3.17 2.90 3.01
CA ILE A 126 2.62 1.73 2.32
C ILE A 126 3.71 0.79 1.78
N SER A 127 4.97 1.20 1.81
CA SER A 127 6.13 0.39 1.50
C SER A 127 6.64 -0.37 2.72
N ASP A 128 7.01 -1.64 2.50
CA ASP A 128 7.70 -2.45 3.49
C ASP A 128 9.21 -2.46 3.17
N ASN A 129 10.00 -1.65 3.89
CA ASN A 129 11.45 -1.54 3.70
C ASN A 129 12.26 -2.69 4.34
N ARG A 130 11.65 -3.85 4.56
CA ARG A 130 12.33 -4.97 5.23
C ARG A 130 12.96 -5.89 4.20
N GLU A 131 13.98 -6.64 4.60
CA GLU A 131 14.51 -7.72 3.77
C GLU A 131 13.43 -8.79 3.58
N VAL A 132 13.26 -9.17 2.32
CA VAL A 132 12.15 -9.97 1.81
C VAL A 132 12.74 -11.22 1.20
N PHE A 133 12.34 -12.36 1.73
CA PHE A 133 12.62 -13.64 1.12
C PHE A 133 11.67 -13.85 -0.05
N ASP A 134 12.23 -13.92 -1.27
CA ASP A 134 11.48 -14.24 -2.48
C ASP A 134 11.35 -15.76 -2.65
N TRP A 135 10.14 -16.26 -2.39
CA TRP A 135 9.79 -17.66 -2.55
C TRP A 135 9.98 -18.18 -3.96
N THR A 136 9.67 -17.36 -4.97
CA THR A 136 9.76 -17.76 -6.37
C THR A 136 11.22 -18.03 -6.74
N CYS A 137 12.11 -17.10 -6.38
CA CYS A 137 13.53 -17.24 -6.60
C CYS A 137 14.12 -18.43 -5.83
N HIS A 138 13.80 -18.58 -4.54
CA HIS A 138 14.28 -19.70 -3.73
C HIS A 138 13.81 -21.05 -4.27
N TYR A 139 12.50 -21.21 -4.46
CA TYR A 139 11.90 -22.44 -4.93
C TYR A 139 12.54 -22.86 -6.26
N ASN A 140 12.54 -21.97 -7.26
CA ASN A 140 13.07 -22.25 -8.60
C ASN A 140 14.58 -22.57 -8.63
N ASN A 141 15.36 -22.03 -7.68
CA ASN A 141 16.80 -22.30 -7.57
C ASN A 141 17.12 -23.55 -6.76
N LYS A 142 16.22 -23.99 -5.86
CA LYS A 142 16.43 -25.12 -4.94
C LYS A 142 15.62 -26.38 -5.29
N GLN A 143 14.88 -26.40 -6.41
CA GLN A 143 14.18 -27.62 -6.88
C GLN A 143 15.12 -28.76 -7.24
N LYS A 144 16.33 -28.41 -7.67
CA LYS A 144 17.35 -29.39 -8.04
C LYS A 144 18.06 -29.84 -6.77
N ASP A 145 17.78 -31.07 -6.39
CA ASP A 145 18.57 -31.76 -5.38
C ASP A 145 19.74 -32.50 -6.04
N ARG A 146 20.90 -32.49 -5.37
CA ARG A 146 22.12 -33.18 -5.80
C ARG A 146 22.00 -34.70 -5.62
N TYR A 147 21.02 -35.15 -4.83
CA TYR A 147 20.92 -36.54 -4.40
C TYR A 147 19.78 -37.31 -5.07
N HIS A 148 18.56 -36.78 -5.23
CA HIS A 148 17.41 -37.64 -5.61
C HIS A 148 16.29 -37.10 -6.54
N CYS A 149 16.37 -35.93 -7.18
CA CYS A 149 15.23 -35.44 -8.00
C CYS A 149 15.37 -35.68 -9.52
N PRO A 150 14.35 -36.23 -10.22
CA PRO A 150 14.25 -36.17 -11.68
C PRO A 150 14.16 -34.70 -12.15
N ASN A 151 14.62 -34.44 -13.38
CA ASN A 151 14.80 -33.09 -13.95
C ASN A 151 13.50 -32.31 -14.27
N ASP A 152 12.35 -32.73 -13.75
CA ASP A 152 11.07 -32.08 -14.03
C ASP A 152 10.97 -30.74 -13.31
N ARG A 153 11.45 -29.69 -13.99
CA ARG A 153 11.47 -28.32 -13.48
C ARG A 153 10.08 -27.72 -13.61
N ARG A 154 9.40 -27.49 -12.49
CA ARG A 154 8.15 -26.73 -12.44
C ARG A 154 8.46 -25.28 -12.11
N ILE A 155 8.46 -24.40 -13.10
CA ILE A 155 8.77 -22.99 -12.86
C ILE A 155 7.60 -22.34 -12.13
N GLY A 156 7.81 -21.96 -10.88
CA GLY A 156 6.90 -21.07 -10.15
C GLY A 156 7.02 -19.66 -10.71
N LYS A 157 5.90 -18.93 -10.77
CA LYS A 157 5.86 -17.54 -11.23
C LYS A 157 5.66 -16.60 -10.05
N SER A 158 6.39 -15.49 -10.05
CA SER A 158 6.04 -14.35 -9.19
C SER A 158 4.92 -13.59 -9.88
N LEU A 159 3.91 -13.23 -9.11
CA LEU A 159 2.72 -12.53 -9.58
C LEU A 159 2.57 -11.22 -8.79
N HIS A 160 1.58 -10.41 -9.16
CA HIS A 160 1.30 -9.12 -8.49
C HIS A 160 0.97 -9.29 -7.01
N VAL A 161 0.37 -10.42 -6.66
CA VAL A 161 0.24 -10.90 -5.28
C VAL A 161 1.08 -12.14 -5.15
N SER A 162 2.08 -12.07 -4.29
CA SER A 162 2.96 -13.20 -3.99
C SER A 162 3.06 -13.38 -2.48
N VAL A 163 3.80 -14.41 -2.09
CA VAL A 163 4.12 -14.66 -0.69
C VAL A 163 5.59 -14.35 -0.45
N SER A 164 5.89 -13.89 0.76
CA SER A 164 7.25 -13.69 1.25
C SER A 164 7.37 -14.12 2.71
N MET A 165 8.61 -14.19 3.19
CA MET A 165 8.99 -14.25 4.60
C MET A 165 10.01 -13.15 4.92
N HIS A 166 10.00 -12.65 6.16
CA HIS A 166 11.07 -11.77 6.63
C HIS A 166 12.26 -12.58 7.10
N TYR A 167 13.10 -13.02 6.17
CA TYR A 167 14.15 -13.94 6.51
C TYR A 167 15.29 -13.96 5.50
N VAL A 168 16.48 -14.35 5.95
CA VAL A 168 17.66 -14.57 5.12
C VAL A 168 18.03 -16.04 5.18
N VAL A 169 18.07 -16.70 4.02
CA VAL A 169 18.47 -18.11 3.92
C VAL A 169 19.85 -18.29 4.56
N PRO A 170 20.03 -19.24 5.50
CA PRO A 170 21.33 -19.53 6.07
C PRO A 170 22.32 -19.90 4.97
N ARG A 171 23.57 -19.49 5.16
CA ARG A 171 24.66 -20.00 4.32
C ARG A 171 24.79 -21.50 4.53
N SER A 172 25.14 -22.24 3.46
CA SER A 172 25.36 -23.69 3.50
C SER A 172 26.29 -24.09 4.64
N ASP A 173 27.31 -23.27 4.94
CA ASP A 173 28.33 -23.56 5.93
C ASP A 173 27.80 -23.54 7.39
N ASN A 174 26.59 -23.01 7.58
CA ASN A 174 25.91 -22.93 8.86
C ASN A 174 24.85 -24.04 9.04
N ILE A 175 24.65 -24.91 8.03
CA ILE A 175 23.62 -25.94 8.05
C ILE A 175 24.26 -27.29 8.32
N GLY A 176 23.84 -27.92 9.41
CA GLY A 176 24.25 -29.27 9.78
C GLY A 176 25.66 -29.38 10.35
N PRO A 177 26.08 -30.61 10.68
CA PRO A 177 27.39 -30.87 11.27
C PRO A 177 28.51 -30.71 10.23
N LYS A 178 29.71 -30.30 10.66
CA LYS A 178 30.87 -30.14 9.76
C LYS A 178 31.61 -31.45 9.45
N HIS A 179 31.31 -32.51 10.19
CA HIS A 179 31.98 -33.81 10.09
C HIS A 179 30.94 -34.94 10.05
N VAL A 180 31.17 -35.96 9.23
CA VAL A 180 30.29 -37.13 9.05
C VAL A 180 29.93 -37.84 10.37
N ASN A 181 30.81 -37.84 11.38
CA ASN A 181 30.57 -38.53 12.66
C ASN A 181 29.57 -37.79 13.57
N HIS A 182 29.20 -36.57 13.23
CA HIS A 182 28.30 -35.74 14.03
C HIS A 182 26.86 -35.74 13.50
N PHE A 183 26.55 -36.62 12.54
CA PHE A 183 25.18 -36.90 12.12
C PHE A 183 24.59 -37.95 13.07
N PHE A 184 23.72 -37.51 13.96
CA PHE A 184 23.03 -38.33 14.96
C PHE A 184 21.55 -38.53 14.63
N ARG A 185 20.96 -37.64 13.83
CA ARG A 185 19.55 -37.66 13.42
C ARG A 185 19.44 -37.75 11.89
N PRO A 186 18.90 -38.85 11.35
CA PRO A 186 18.73 -39.02 9.90
C PRO A 186 17.88 -37.93 9.23
N ASP A 187 16.90 -37.37 9.95
CA ASP A 187 15.84 -36.53 9.37
C ASP A 187 16.06 -35.01 9.54
N ASP A 188 16.98 -34.59 10.41
CA ASP A 188 17.22 -33.18 10.75
C ASP A 188 18.69 -32.76 10.51
N ASP A 189 19.65 -33.68 10.63
CA ASP A 189 21.06 -33.30 10.53
C ASP A 189 21.46 -33.09 9.07
N GLY A 190 21.78 -31.83 8.73
CA GLY A 190 22.18 -31.44 7.38
C GLY A 190 21.02 -31.21 6.41
N VAL A 191 19.76 -31.25 6.87
CA VAL A 191 18.59 -30.82 6.08
C VAL A 191 18.03 -29.55 6.68
N TRP A 192 17.81 -28.54 5.85
CA TRP A 192 17.21 -27.28 6.29
C TRP A 192 15.88 -27.01 5.59
N TYR A 193 14.91 -26.55 6.36
CA TYR A 193 13.58 -26.14 5.89
C TYR A 193 13.30 -24.67 6.22
N PRO A 194 12.66 -23.92 5.31
CA PRO A 194 12.21 -22.54 5.52
C PRO A 194 10.92 -22.47 6.38
N ASP A 195 10.94 -22.98 7.62
CA ASP A 195 9.75 -23.04 8.49
C ASP A 195 9.69 -21.95 9.57
N ASP A 196 10.83 -21.34 9.90
CA ASP A 196 11.03 -20.56 11.13
C ASP A 196 10.18 -19.27 11.23
N HIS A 197 9.60 -18.81 10.12
CA HIS A 197 8.90 -17.53 10.04
C HIS A 197 7.51 -17.68 9.41
N ASP A 198 6.66 -16.68 9.62
CA ASP A 198 5.32 -16.65 9.05
C ASP A 198 5.35 -16.20 7.59
N ILE A 199 4.53 -16.88 6.79
CA ILE A 199 4.29 -16.50 5.39
C ILE A 199 3.36 -15.30 5.40
N ARG A 200 3.75 -14.25 4.68
CA ARG A 200 2.92 -13.05 4.48
C ARG A 200 2.62 -12.83 3.01
N LEU A 201 1.47 -12.26 2.75
CA LEU A 201 1.15 -11.73 1.42
C LEU A 201 1.95 -10.46 1.19
N VAL A 202 2.53 -10.38 0.00
CA VAL A 202 3.22 -9.20 -0.48
C VAL A 202 2.68 -8.84 -1.84
N TRP A 203 2.68 -7.55 -2.10
CA TRP A 203 2.14 -6.99 -3.33
C TRP A 203 3.26 -6.32 -4.07
N CYS A 204 3.44 -6.73 -5.32
CA CYS A 204 4.44 -6.18 -6.21
C CYS A 204 3.69 -5.48 -7.35
N GLY A 205 3.97 -4.19 -7.53
CA GLY A 205 3.45 -3.42 -8.66
C GLY A 205 4.58 -2.95 -9.57
N GLY A 206 4.23 -2.63 -10.81
CA GLY A 206 5.15 -2.05 -11.79
C GLY A 206 5.40 -2.92 -13.01
N GLU A 207 4.63 -4.00 -13.17
CA GLU A 207 4.72 -4.89 -14.33
C GLU A 207 3.88 -4.36 -15.50
N ASN A 208 2.80 -3.61 -15.22
CA ASN A 208 1.95 -3.04 -16.26
C ASN A 208 2.15 -1.53 -16.42
N ASP A 209 1.81 -1.01 -17.60
CA ASP A 209 1.86 0.42 -17.88
C ASP A 209 0.86 1.24 -17.06
N TRP A 210 -0.27 0.63 -16.68
CA TRP A 210 -1.27 1.24 -15.81
C TRP A 210 -0.88 1.18 -14.33
N ASP A 211 0.13 0.39 -13.96
CA ASP A 211 0.58 0.31 -12.58
C ASP A 211 1.11 1.66 -12.13
N HIS A 212 0.56 2.07 -11.02
CA HIS A 212 0.79 3.39 -10.46
C HIS A 212 2.18 3.54 -9.84
N HIS A 213 2.83 2.42 -9.55
CA HIS A 213 4.13 2.32 -8.95
C HIS A 213 5.00 1.42 -9.82
N LYS A 214 6.11 1.94 -10.37
CA LYS A 214 6.99 1.23 -11.32
C LYS A 214 8.31 0.76 -10.73
N SER A 215 8.50 0.80 -9.41
CA SER A 215 9.83 0.50 -8.85
C SER A 215 10.16 -1.00 -8.76
N GLY A 216 9.19 -1.88 -9.04
CA GLY A 216 9.34 -3.34 -8.91
C GLY A 216 9.55 -3.79 -7.46
N ARG A 217 9.39 -2.88 -6.48
CA ARG A 217 9.49 -3.17 -5.05
C ARG A 217 8.12 -3.49 -4.46
N GLU A 218 8.15 -4.13 -3.29
CA GLU A 218 6.96 -4.37 -2.49
C GLU A 218 6.24 -3.07 -2.13
N PHE A 219 4.94 -3.09 -2.29
CA PHE A 219 4.06 -1.96 -2.12
C PHE A 219 2.66 -2.43 -1.79
N ASN A 220 2.17 -2.12 -0.59
CA ASN A 220 0.84 -2.56 -0.14
C ASN A 220 -0.15 -1.38 -0.10
N PRO A 221 -0.97 -1.17 -1.14
CA PRO A 221 -1.92 -0.07 -1.21
C PRO A 221 -3.11 -0.23 -0.25
N PHE A 222 -3.28 -1.39 0.39
CA PHE A 222 -4.31 -1.62 1.40
C PHE A 222 -3.93 -1.05 2.78
N LYS A 223 -2.65 -0.67 2.98
CA LYS A 223 -2.21 -0.01 4.22
C LYS A 223 -2.56 1.48 4.27
N ILE A 224 -3.02 2.07 3.17
CA ILE A 224 -3.33 3.51 3.14
C ILE A 224 -4.47 3.83 4.12
N SER A 225 -4.25 4.85 4.96
CA SER A 225 -5.32 5.34 5.84
C SER A 225 -6.44 5.98 5.02
N GLY A 226 -7.68 5.69 5.40
CA GLY A 226 -8.86 6.33 4.81
C GLY A 226 -8.83 7.86 4.91
N GLU A 227 -8.16 8.43 5.92
CA GLU A 227 -7.97 9.88 6.03
C GLU A 227 -7.14 10.46 4.87
N PHE A 228 -6.07 9.76 4.47
CA PHE A 228 -5.23 10.19 3.36
C PHE A 228 -5.96 10.09 2.03
N THR A 229 -6.68 8.99 1.80
CA THR A 229 -7.54 8.82 0.62
C THR A 229 -8.63 9.90 0.58
N ALA A 230 -9.29 10.19 1.70
CA ALA A 230 -10.30 11.23 1.78
C ALA A 230 -9.70 12.62 1.49
N SER A 231 -8.54 12.96 2.08
CA SER A 231 -7.85 14.22 1.82
C SER A 231 -7.43 14.36 0.35
N TYR A 232 -7.04 13.25 -0.30
CA TYR A 232 -6.61 13.26 -1.70
C TYR A 232 -7.78 13.43 -2.67
N LEU A 233 -8.88 12.71 -2.45
CA LEU A 233 -10.08 12.77 -3.28
C LEU A 233 -10.94 14.01 -3.00
N THR A 234 -10.67 14.74 -1.92
CA THR A 234 -11.29 16.03 -1.64
C THR A 234 -10.71 17.10 -2.55
N GLU A 235 -11.58 17.79 -3.29
CA GLU A 235 -11.20 18.90 -4.15
C GLU A 235 -10.38 19.96 -3.39
N ARG A 236 -9.29 20.41 -4.00
CA ARG A 236 -8.38 21.39 -3.40
C ARG A 236 -8.88 22.81 -3.61
N LEU A 237 -8.83 23.60 -2.54
CA LEU A 237 -9.05 25.03 -2.59
C LEU A 237 -7.84 25.77 -3.17
N GLY A 238 -8.05 26.97 -3.71
CA GLY A 238 -6.97 27.84 -4.15
C GLY A 238 -5.98 28.15 -3.02
N LYS A 239 -4.73 28.49 -3.38
CA LYS A 239 -3.64 28.71 -2.41
C LYS A 239 -3.99 29.70 -1.30
N GLN A 240 -4.82 30.71 -1.59
CA GLN A 240 -5.29 31.71 -0.62
C GLN A 240 -6.30 31.18 0.42
N TYR A 241 -6.79 29.95 0.28
CA TYR A 241 -7.82 29.33 1.13
C TYR A 241 -7.34 28.02 1.78
N THR A 242 -6.03 27.79 1.82
CA THR A 242 -5.43 26.56 2.37
C THR A 242 -5.80 26.33 3.84
N ASN A 243 -5.94 27.41 4.61
CA ASN A 243 -6.45 27.42 5.99
C ASN A 243 -7.91 26.95 6.15
N LEU A 244 -8.66 26.81 5.07
CA LEU A 244 -10.03 26.30 5.04
C LEU A 244 -10.12 24.86 4.50
N GLN A 245 -9.03 24.29 3.96
CA GLN A 245 -9.07 22.99 3.29
C GLN A 245 -9.55 21.87 4.21
N TRP A 246 -9.17 21.93 5.48
CA TRP A 246 -9.52 20.90 6.47
C TRP A 246 -11.02 20.76 6.67
N SER A 247 -11.81 21.83 6.50
CA SER A 247 -13.26 21.76 6.69
C SER A 247 -13.99 21.11 5.53
N LEU A 248 -13.29 20.85 4.42
CA LEU A 248 -13.81 20.10 3.27
C LEU A 248 -13.64 18.58 3.41
N ILE A 249 -12.87 18.12 4.39
CA ILE A 249 -12.59 16.70 4.54
C ILE A 249 -13.69 16.08 5.39
N MET A 250 -14.45 15.16 4.81
CA MET A 250 -15.40 14.33 5.54
C MET A 250 -14.80 12.93 5.71
N GLN A 251 -14.76 12.46 6.96
CA GLN A 251 -14.33 11.11 7.34
C GLN A 251 -15.57 10.25 7.62
N ASP A 252 -15.35 8.95 7.86
CA ASP A 252 -16.42 8.07 8.32
C ASP A 252 -16.98 8.55 9.67
N LEU A 253 -18.29 8.34 9.88
CA LEU A 253 -18.99 8.76 11.09
C LEU A 253 -18.33 8.25 12.37
N ASP A 254 -17.79 7.03 12.31
CA ASP A 254 -17.17 6.33 13.43
C ASP A 254 -15.77 6.87 13.77
N SER A 255 -15.16 7.64 12.86
CA SER A 255 -13.80 8.18 12.99
C SER A 255 -13.76 9.57 13.63
N TYR A 256 -14.91 10.19 13.89
CA TYR A 256 -14.96 11.56 14.38
C TYR A 256 -14.76 11.65 15.90
N PRO A 257 -13.84 12.51 16.38
CA PRO A 257 -13.64 12.68 17.81
C PRO A 257 -14.83 13.43 18.45
N PRO A 258 -15.10 13.25 19.75
CA PRO A 258 -16.25 13.88 20.42
C PRO A 258 -16.26 15.41 20.37
N ASP A 259 -15.07 16.02 20.33
CA ASP A 259 -14.86 17.47 20.27
C ASP A 259 -14.88 18.02 18.83
N HIS A 260 -15.17 17.17 17.84
CA HIS A 260 -15.18 17.52 16.43
C HIS A 260 -16.00 18.79 16.18
N GLY A 261 -17.17 18.95 16.81
CA GLY A 261 -18.02 20.13 16.69
C GLY A 261 -17.40 21.46 17.18
N ASN A 262 -16.39 21.41 18.04
CA ASN A 262 -15.76 22.60 18.64
C ASN A 262 -14.64 23.19 17.76
N VAL A 263 -14.12 22.43 16.80
CA VAL A 263 -12.98 22.84 15.95
C VAL A 263 -13.26 24.16 15.20
N PRO A 264 -14.42 24.38 14.57
CA PRO A 264 -14.79 25.68 13.99
C PRO A 264 -14.62 26.89 14.94
N TYR A 265 -14.94 26.71 16.22
CA TYR A 265 -14.85 27.77 17.22
C TYR A 265 -13.41 27.97 17.68
N ALA A 266 -12.67 26.88 17.85
CA ALA A 266 -11.26 26.91 18.22
C ALA A 266 -10.38 27.56 17.13
N SER A 267 -10.75 27.40 15.85
CA SER A 267 -9.99 27.90 14.70
C SER A 267 -10.41 29.30 14.22
N LEU A 268 -11.18 30.05 15.01
CA LEU A 268 -11.68 31.38 14.63
C LEU A 268 -10.58 32.41 14.33
N ASP A 269 -9.38 32.19 14.89
CA ASP A 269 -8.17 32.96 14.63
C ASP A 269 -7.67 32.78 13.18
N LEU A 270 -7.84 31.58 12.62
CA LEU A 270 -7.48 31.25 11.23
C LEU A 270 -8.45 31.81 10.19
N ARG A 271 -9.51 32.51 10.60
CA ARG A 271 -10.52 33.06 9.68
C ARG A 271 -9.92 34.07 8.69
N PRO A 272 -10.18 33.94 7.37
CA PRO A 272 -9.83 34.95 6.39
C PRO A 272 -10.77 36.17 6.51
N LYS A 273 -10.44 37.10 7.41
CA LYS A 273 -11.28 38.26 7.81
C LYS A 273 -11.73 39.16 6.64
N ARG A 274 -10.95 39.22 5.55
CA ARG A 274 -11.28 40.02 4.36
C ARG A 274 -12.38 39.41 3.50
N ILE A 275 -12.68 38.13 3.69
CA ILE A 275 -13.46 37.32 2.76
C ILE A 275 -14.72 36.78 3.43
N LEU A 276 -14.60 36.30 4.67
CA LEU A 276 -15.70 35.72 5.43
C LEU A 276 -15.99 36.52 6.70
N SER A 277 -17.27 36.78 6.93
CA SER A 277 -17.76 37.28 8.22
C SER A 277 -17.54 36.21 9.31
N LYS A 278 -17.77 36.57 10.58
CA LYS A 278 -17.59 35.60 11.68
C LYS A 278 -18.59 34.45 11.54
N GLU A 279 -19.84 34.80 11.24
CA GLU A 279 -20.93 33.86 10.97
C GLU A 279 -20.64 33.04 9.73
N GLY A 280 -20.25 33.67 8.62
CA GLY A 280 -19.91 32.96 7.38
C GLY A 280 -18.75 31.98 7.55
N TYR A 281 -17.77 32.27 8.40
CA TYR A 281 -16.70 31.33 8.73
C TYR A 281 -17.20 30.11 9.52
N LEU A 282 -18.04 30.33 10.53
CA LEU A 282 -18.61 29.26 11.35
C LEU A 282 -19.55 28.38 10.52
N ASP A 283 -20.35 28.98 9.63
CA ASP A 283 -21.20 28.22 8.72
C ASP A 283 -20.38 27.45 7.69
N PHE A 284 -19.32 28.04 7.14
CA PHE A 284 -18.43 27.38 6.20
C PHE A 284 -17.77 26.14 6.81
N THR A 285 -17.14 26.32 7.97
CA THR A 285 -16.38 25.26 8.65
C THR A 285 -17.29 24.25 9.36
N GLY A 286 -18.48 24.69 9.78
CA GLY A 286 -19.46 23.88 10.49
C GLY A 286 -20.41 23.08 9.59
N MET A 287 -20.53 23.39 8.30
CA MET A 287 -21.49 22.76 7.38
C MET A 287 -21.28 21.25 7.29
N ARG A 288 -20.06 20.81 7.01
CA ARG A 288 -19.73 19.39 6.79
C ARG A 288 -19.15 18.69 8.02
N ARG A 289 -19.09 19.41 9.13
CA ARG A 289 -18.68 18.87 10.44
C ARG A 289 -19.74 17.95 11.06
N PHE A 290 -20.98 18.07 10.60
CA PHE A 290 -22.12 17.25 11.04
C PHE A 290 -22.75 16.60 9.80
N PRO A 291 -22.27 15.42 9.37
CA PRO A 291 -22.69 14.80 8.11
C PRO A 291 -24.21 14.69 7.94
N LEU A 292 -24.90 14.28 9.01
CA LEU A 292 -26.36 14.13 9.04
C LEU A 292 -27.14 15.44 9.00
N LEU A 293 -26.49 16.57 9.26
CA LEU A 293 -27.13 17.90 9.28
C LEU A 293 -26.62 18.80 8.16
N ALA A 294 -25.75 18.31 7.27
CA ALA A 294 -25.06 19.14 6.30
C ALA A 294 -26.02 19.87 5.35
N LEU A 295 -27.08 19.19 4.89
CA LEU A 295 -28.10 19.81 4.04
C LEU A 295 -28.98 20.80 4.80
N ARG A 296 -29.32 20.52 6.07
CA ARG A 296 -30.07 21.48 6.92
C ARG A 296 -29.27 22.75 7.14
N LYS A 297 -27.98 22.60 7.46
CA LYS A 297 -27.05 23.72 7.60
C LYS A 297 -26.89 24.52 6.31
N LEU A 298 -26.89 23.85 5.16
CA LEU A 298 -26.93 24.52 3.87
C LEU A 298 -28.19 25.38 3.73
N CYS A 299 -29.38 24.85 4.01
CA CYS A 299 -30.62 25.64 4.00
C CYS A 299 -30.53 26.85 4.93
N THR A 300 -30.07 26.67 6.17
CA THR A 300 -29.89 27.76 7.15
C THR A 300 -28.92 28.83 6.62
N SER A 301 -27.78 28.44 6.08
CA SER A 301 -26.80 29.39 5.52
C SER A 301 -27.34 30.17 4.31
N MET A 302 -28.21 29.54 3.51
CA MET A 302 -28.88 30.17 2.37
C MET A 302 -29.94 31.17 2.81
N ILE A 303 -30.75 30.83 3.83
CA ILE A 303 -31.76 31.73 4.39
C ILE A 303 -31.12 32.98 4.99
N HIS A 304 -30.04 32.82 5.75
CA HIS A 304 -29.34 33.95 6.39
C HIS A 304 -28.42 34.71 5.44
N GLY A 305 -28.12 34.17 4.26
CA GLY A 305 -27.16 34.76 3.33
C GLY A 305 -25.75 34.89 3.92
N SER A 306 -25.39 34.00 4.86
CA SER A 306 -24.12 34.07 5.60
C SER A 306 -22.92 33.67 4.74
N LEU A 307 -23.14 32.87 3.70
CA LEU A 307 -22.12 32.38 2.79
C LEU A 307 -22.14 33.14 1.45
N PRO A 308 -21.02 33.78 1.05
CA PRO A 308 -20.93 34.48 -0.23
C PRO A 308 -20.78 33.47 -1.39
N LEU A 309 -21.90 33.16 -2.06
CA LEU A 309 -22.02 32.16 -3.13
C LEU A 309 -21.16 32.42 -4.38
N GLN A 310 -20.70 33.66 -4.56
CA GLN A 310 -19.80 34.05 -5.66
C GLN A 310 -18.35 33.57 -5.45
N LEU A 311 -17.99 33.15 -4.24
CA LEU A 311 -16.64 32.70 -3.92
C LEU A 311 -16.43 31.24 -4.27
N GLU A 312 -15.35 30.96 -5.01
CA GLU A 312 -14.91 29.61 -5.35
C GLU A 312 -14.89 28.62 -4.17
N PRO A 313 -14.29 28.93 -2.98
CA PRO A 313 -14.28 27.97 -1.87
C PRO A 313 -15.68 27.61 -1.36
N VAL A 314 -16.62 28.57 -1.39
CA VAL A 314 -18.02 28.33 -1.00
C VAL A 314 -18.70 27.43 -2.01
N GLN A 315 -18.47 27.64 -3.31
CA GLN A 315 -19.01 26.77 -4.35
C GLN A 315 -18.49 25.33 -4.23
N LYS A 316 -17.19 25.16 -3.98
CA LYS A 316 -16.58 23.85 -3.73
C LYS A 316 -17.16 23.17 -2.49
N LEU A 317 -17.34 23.93 -1.40
CA LEU A 317 -18.02 23.45 -0.20
C LEU A 317 -19.43 22.94 -0.52
N ILE A 318 -20.23 23.74 -1.23
CA ILE A 318 -21.61 23.38 -1.60
C ILE A 318 -21.63 22.14 -2.48
N ARG A 319 -20.79 22.07 -3.53
CA ARG A 319 -20.69 20.87 -4.39
C ARG A 319 -20.37 19.63 -3.58
N GLN A 320 -19.37 19.69 -2.72
CA GLN A 320 -19.03 18.54 -1.89
C GLN A 320 -20.14 18.22 -0.88
N THR A 321 -20.83 19.22 -0.34
CA THR A 321 -21.99 19.03 0.54
C THR A 321 -23.15 18.32 -0.18
N LEU A 322 -23.33 18.51 -1.49
CA LEU A 322 -24.44 17.92 -2.27
C LEU A 322 -24.06 16.56 -2.87
N TYR A 323 -22.93 16.46 -3.55
CA TYR A 323 -22.56 15.28 -4.34
C TYR A 323 -21.88 14.18 -3.53
N GLN A 324 -21.49 14.44 -2.28
CA GLN A 324 -20.92 13.39 -1.46
C GLN A 324 -21.97 12.37 -1.02
N VAL A 325 -21.70 11.10 -1.33
CA VAL A 325 -22.59 9.96 -1.08
C VAL A 325 -22.51 9.49 0.38
N GLY A 326 -21.30 9.47 0.95
CA GLY A 326 -21.05 8.97 2.30
C GLY A 326 -21.18 7.46 2.45
N LYS A 327 -21.31 7.00 3.70
CA LYS A 327 -21.49 5.58 4.03
C LYS A 327 -22.84 5.08 3.51
N LEU A 328 -22.82 3.96 2.80
CA LEU A 328 -24.00 3.27 2.32
C LEU A 328 -24.44 2.23 3.36
N CYS A 329 -25.72 2.20 3.68
CA CYS A 329 -26.32 1.21 4.56
C CYS A 329 -27.30 0.33 3.77
N VAL A 330 -27.20 -0.99 3.93
CA VAL A 330 -28.22 -1.90 3.41
C VAL A 330 -29.29 -2.06 4.49
N THR A 331 -30.49 -1.61 4.18
CA THR A 331 -31.68 -1.79 5.02
C THR A 331 -32.64 -2.76 4.34
N ILE A 332 -33.48 -3.43 5.10
CA ILE A 332 -34.53 -4.28 4.55
C ILE A 332 -35.81 -3.43 4.45
N ASP A 333 -36.47 -3.46 3.30
CA ASP A 333 -37.77 -2.80 3.12
C ASP A 333 -38.93 -3.62 3.74
N ASP A 334 -40.13 -3.04 3.76
CA ASP A 334 -41.33 -3.71 4.29
C ASP A 334 -41.71 -4.99 3.50
N ALA A 335 -41.15 -5.17 2.29
CA ALA A 335 -41.32 -6.34 1.43
C ALA A 335 -40.16 -7.34 1.55
N ASN A 336 -39.31 -7.21 2.57
CA ASN A 336 -38.15 -8.05 2.86
C ASN A 336 -37.06 -8.06 1.76
N LYS A 337 -36.94 -6.98 0.98
CA LYS A 337 -35.91 -6.79 -0.04
C LYS A 337 -34.78 -5.88 0.47
N PRO A 338 -33.52 -6.17 0.11
CA PRO A 338 -32.40 -5.31 0.44
C PRO A 338 -32.49 -4.00 -0.35
N MET A 339 -32.52 -2.89 0.37
CA MET A 339 -32.50 -1.52 -0.16
C MET A 339 -31.29 -0.79 0.37
N VAL A 340 -30.48 -0.25 -0.55
CA VAL A 340 -29.32 0.58 -0.22
C VAL A 340 -29.80 2.01 0.07
N LYS A 341 -29.49 2.51 1.27
CA LYS A 341 -29.76 3.88 1.69
C LYS A 341 -28.45 4.63 1.94
N MET A 342 -28.42 5.91 1.57
CA MET A 342 -27.32 6.80 1.92
C MET A 342 -27.50 7.24 3.37
N GLN A 343 -26.58 6.87 4.26
CA GLN A 343 -26.71 7.14 5.70
C GLN A 343 -26.77 8.64 6.01
N TRP A 344 -26.05 9.45 5.22
CA TRP A 344 -25.94 10.90 5.43
C TRP A 344 -27.11 11.71 4.87
N ARG A 345 -28.11 11.04 4.29
CA ARG A 345 -29.22 11.65 3.54
C ARG A 345 -30.59 11.15 3.99
N SER A 346 -30.72 10.78 5.26
CA SER A 346 -31.98 10.22 5.79
C SER A 346 -33.18 11.16 5.66
N ASP A 347 -32.95 12.47 5.65
CA ASP A 347 -33.97 13.53 5.62
C ASP A 347 -34.01 14.30 4.28
N ILE A 348 -33.42 13.73 3.22
CA ILE A 348 -33.23 14.41 1.94
C ILE A 348 -34.55 14.89 1.31
N VAL A 349 -35.64 14.14 1.47
CA VAL A 349 -36.94 14.47 0.85
C VAL A 349 -37.51 15.77 1.43
N GLU A 350 -37.54 15.88 2.76
CA GLU A 350 -38.03 17.08 3.46
C GLU A 350 -37.15 18.29 3.13
N ILE A 351 -35.83 18.08 3.12
CA ILE A 351 -34.88 19.15 2.83
C ILE A 351 -34.98 19.61 1.37
N CYS A 352 -35.14 18.70 0.41
CA CYS A 352 -35.31 19.08 -1.00
C CYS A 352 -36.52 20.00 -1.21
N LYS A 353 -37.63 19.77 -0.50
CA LYS A 353 -38.79 20.67 -0.53
C LYS A 353 -38.44 22.05 0.01
N ALA A 354 -37.83 22.13 1.19
CA ALA A 354 -37.42 23.41 1.79
C ALA A 354 -36.40 24.16 0.91
N LEU A 355 -35.39 23.44 0.41
CA LEU A 355 -34.35 23.99 -0.44
C LEU A 355 -34.89 24.50 -1.77
N SER A 356 -35.94 23.87 -2.31
CA SER A 356 -36.61 24.35 -3.54
C SER A 356 -37.22 25.73 -3.35
N THR A 357 -37.94 25.95 -2.24
CA THR A 357 -38.52 27.26 -1.91
C THR A 357 -37.42 28.30 -1.66
N ILE A 358 -36.38 27.93 -0.92
CA ILE A 358 -35.25 28.83 -0.63
C ILE A 358 -34.52 29.22 -1.92
N LEU A 359 -34.26 28.26 -2.81
CA LEU A 359 -33.58 28.52 -4.09
C LEU A 359 -34.39 29.46 -4.97
N GLN A 360 -35.72 29.32 -5.02
CA GLN A 360 -36.57 30.21 -5.79
C GLN A 360 -36.47 31.67 -5.30
N GLU A 361 -36.51 31.88 -3.98
CA GLU A 361 -36.38 33.23 -3.39
C GLU A 361 -34.98 33.81 -3.59
N VAL A 362 -33.93 33.01 -3.35
CA VAL A 362 -32.54 33.46 -3.57
C VAL A 362 -32.31 33.77 -5.05
N ALA A 363 -32.85 32.97 -5.98
CA ALA A 363 -32.73 33.21 -7.42
C ALA A 363 -33.43 34.49 -7.89
N LYS A 364 -34.59 34.83 -7.32
CA LYS A 364 -35.28 36.11 -7.58
C LYS A 364 -34.39 37.30 -7.19
N ILE A 365 -33.83 37.27 -5.97
CA ILE A 365 -32.91 38.32 -5.49
C ILE A 365 -31.66 38.39 -6.39
N GLN A 366 -31.15 37.23 -6.80
CA GLN A 366 -29.95 37.14 -7.61
C GLN A 366 -30.15 37.68 -9.04
N LYS A 367 -31.36 37.56 -9.60
CA LYS A 367 -31.73 38.11 -10.92
C LYS A 367 -31.54 39.64 -11.00
N GLU A 368 -31.64 40.33 -9.87
CA GLU A 368 -31.46 41.78 -9.78
C GLU A 368 -29.99 42.21 -9.60
N ARG A 369 -29.06 41.25 -9.45
CA ARG A 369 -27.64 41.50 -9.09
C ARG A 369 -26.68 40.94 -10.14
N PRO A 370 -26.52 41.59 -11.31
CA PRO A 370 -25.69 41.09 -12.42
C PRO A 370 -24.21 40.89 -12.05
N PHE A 371 -23.66 41.72 -11.16
CA PHE A 371 -22.27 41.64 -10.71
C PHE A 371 -21.95 40.37 -9.89
N LEU A 372 -22.97 39.63 -9.44
CA LEU A 372 -22.81 38.38 -8.69
C LEU A 372 -23.06 37.13 -9.56
N TYR A 373 -22.93 37.23 -10.88
CA TYR A 373 -23.26 36.14 -11.84
C TYR A 373 -22.67 34.75 -11.49
N LYS A 374 -21.51 34.68 -10.82
CA LYS A 374 -20.91 33.41 -10.37
C LYS A 374 -21.80 32.65 -9.38
N ALA A 375 -22.59 33.35 -8.57
CA ALA A 375 -23.56 32.74 -7.67
C ALA A 375 -24.71 32.06 -8.46
N SER A 376 -25.09 32.60 -9.61
CA SER A 376 -26.15 32.01 -10.45
C SER A 376 -25.77 30.61 -10.96
N ALA A 377 -24.49 30.36 -11.24
CA ALA A 377 -24.00 29.05 -11.67
C ALA A 377 -24.22 27.98 -10.59
N ILE A 378 -23.79 28.24 -9.36
CA ILE A 378 -23.95 27.26 -8.25
C ILE A 378 -25.42 27.07 -7.88
N LEU A 379 -26.25 28.12 -7.94
CA LEU A 379 -27.69 28.01 -7.73
C LEU A 379 -28.37 27.12 -8.79
N GLY A 380 -27.94 27.25 -10.05
CA GLY A 380 -28.39 26.36 -11.13
C GLY A 380 -27.96 24.91 -10.90
N GLU A 381 -26.70 24.68 -10.50
CA GLU A 381 -26.21 23.34 -10.14
C GLU A 381 -27.01 22.72 -8.99
N MET A 382 -27.32 23.49 -7.95
CA MET A 382 -28.16 23.07 -6.83
C MET A 382 -29.56 22.66 -7.29
N ALA A 383 -30.20 23.46 -8.14
CA ALA A 383 -31.51 23.14 -8.69
C ALA A 383 -31.47 21.86 -9.53
N CYS A 384 -30.46 21.70 -10.39
CA CYS A 384 -30.26 20.48 -11.19
C CYS A 384 -30.01 19.24 -10.33
N TYR A 385 -29.22 19.35 -9.25
CA TYR A 385 -29.00 18.27 -8.29
C TYR A 385 -30.31 17.82 -7.64
N ILE A 386 -31.15 18.76 -7.19
CA ILE A 386 -32.43 18.40 -6.57
C ILE A 386 -33.35 17.72 -7.60
N ILE A 387 -33.42 18.26 -8.82
CA ILE A 387 -34.21 17.65 -9.91
C ILE A 387 -33.74 16.21 -10.19
N SER A 388 -32.43 15.94 -10.18
CA SER A 388 -31.89 14.61 -10.53
C SER A 388 -32.17 13.54 -9.47
N LEU A 389 -32.45 13.93 -8.23
CA LEU A 389 -32.83 12.99 -7.17
C LEU A 389 -34.17 12.30 -7.43
N ASN A 390 -34.99 12.82 -8.34
CA ASN A 390 -36.25 12.22 -8.83
C ASN A 390 -37.11 11.57 -7.73
N THR A 391 -37.13 12.15 -6.53
CA THR A 391 -37.98 11.65 -5.45
C THR A 391 -39.41 12.07 -5.78
N CYS A 392 -40.31 11.11 -5.91
CA CYS A 392 -41.65 11.28 -6.51
C CYS A 392 -42.63 12.19 -5.72
N GLN A 393 -42.12 13.04 -4.81
CA GLN A 393 -42.92 13.77 -3.81
C GLN A 393 -42.79 15.30 -3.90
N PHE A 394 -42.04 15.87 -4.85
CA PHE A 394 -41.92 17.33 -4.99
C PHE A 394 -42.15 17.79 -6.44
N ASP A 395 -42.71 19.01 -6.59
CA ASP A 395 -42.98 19.61 -7.89
C ASP A 395 -41.68 20.14 -8.52
N CYS A 396 -41.08 19.34 -9.39
CA CYS A 396 -39.87 19.68 -10.13
C CYS A 396 -40.05 20.90 -11.06
N ASN A 397 -41.29 21.35 -11.34
CA ASN A 397 -41.51 22.47 -12.25
C ASN A 397 -40.99 23.78 -11.66
N ILE A 398 -41.11 23.97 -10.33
CA ILE A 398 -40.60 25.17 -9.64
C ILE A 398 -39.09 25.32 -9.87
N LEU A 399 -38.34 24.23 -9.73
CA LEU A 399 -36.89 24.24 -9.93
C LEU A 399 -36.50 24.39 -11.40
N LYS A 400 -37.24 23.75 -12.32
CA LYS A 400 -37.01 23.93 -13.77
C LYS A 400 -37.21 25.39 -14.18
N GLU A 401 -38.27 26.02 -13.69
CA GLU A 401 -38.54 27.44 -13.93
C GLU A 401 -37.46 28.32 -13.29
N CYS A 402 -37.04 28.02 -12.06
CA CYS A 402 -35.94 28.70 -11.39
C CYS A 402 -34.65 28.65 -12.23
N SER A 403 -34.25 27.47 -12.71
CA SER A 403 -33.09 27.31 -13.58
C SER A 403 -33.24 28.07 -14.90
N ARG A 404 -34.43 28.05 -15.51
CA ARG A 404 -34.71 28.80 -16.75
C ARG A 404 -34.58 30.30 -16.53
N ASN A 405 -35.14 30.81 -15.43
CA ASN A 405 -35.09 32.23 -15.06
C ASN A 405 -33.65 32.70 -14.80
N LEU A 406 -32.83 31.88 -14.13
CA LEU A 406 -31.41 32.16 -13.92
C LEU A 406 -30.62 32.18 -15.24
N ALA A 407 -30.93 31.26 -16.16
CA ALA A 407 -30.28 31.21 -17.47
C ALA A 407 -30.68 32.40 -18.35
N GLU A 408 -31.96 32.76 -18.39
CA GLU A 408 -32.47 33.95 -19.10
C GLU A 408 -31.83 35.24 -18.55
N ALA A 409 -31.72 35.36 -17.23
CA ALA A 409 -31.05 36.48 -16.57
C ALA A 409 -29.56 36.55 -16.97
N ALA A 410 -28.86 35.42 -16.96
CA ALA A 410 -27.46 35.36 -17.38
C ALA A 410 -27.26 35.77 -18.84
N ILE A 411 -28.18 35.37 -19.74
CA ILE A 411 -28.15 35.77 -21.15
C ILE A 411 -28.40 37.27 -21.31
N SER A 412 -29.36 37.84 -20.58
CA SER A 412 -29.61 39.28 -20.58
C SER A 412 -28.40 40.05 -20.08
N TRP A 413 -27.78 39.62 -18.97
CA TRP A 413 -26.57 40.24 -18.45
C TRP A 413 -25.40 40.16 -19.43
N ALA A 414 -25.22 39.03 -20.11
CA ALA A 414 -24.17 38.88 -21.11
C ALA A 414 -24.40 39.84 -22.31
N LYS A 415 -25.65 40.07 -22.72
CA LYS A 415 -25.98 41.03 -23.78
C LYS A 415 -25.77 42.47 -23.34
N GLU A 416 -26.17 42.82 -22.11
CA GLU A 416 -26.12 44.19 -21.59
C GLU A 416 -24.72 44.61 -21.12
N TYR A 417 -23.96 43.68 -20.54
CA TYR A 417 -22.69 43.95 -19.87
C TYR A 417 -21.50 43.20 -20.50
N GLY A 418 -21.70 42.37 -21.52
CA GLY A 418 -20.63 41.58 -22.15
C GLY A 418 -19.55 42.40 -22.87
N HIS A 419 -19.77 43.71 -23.08
CA HIS A 419 -18.74 44.63 -23.57
C HIS A 419 -17.94 45.31 -22.44
N LYS A 420 -18.35 45.14 -21.16
CA LYS A 420 -17.78 45.81 -19.98
C LYS A 420 -17.19 44.83 -18.94
N LEU A 421 -17.46 43.53 -19.08
CA LEU A 421 -16.84 42.42 -18.35
C LEU A 421 -15.70 41.84 -19.16
#